data_AF-A0A9R1U905-F1
#
_entry.id   AF-A0A9R1U905-F1
#
_cell.length_a   1.000
_cell.length_b   1.000
_cell.length_c   1.000
_cell.angle_alpha   90.00
_cell.angle_beta   90.00
_cell.angle_gamma   90.00
#
_symmetry.space_group_name_H-M   'P 1'
#
loop_
_entity.id
_entity.type
_entity.pdbx_description
1 polymer ?
#
loop_
_entity_poly.entity_id
_entity_poly.type
_entity_poly.pdbx_seq_one_letter_code
_entity_poly.pdbx_strand_id
1 'polypeptide(L)' 'MPAISDYDMNAMLAEESRLHTTEFNTNCALYELYTYAGKYNEQLIVTLEEHELSQKQRLAYKLEQVHNIMAADANP' A
#
# COMPACT_ATOMS: atom_id res chain seq x y z
N MET A 1 -34.74 -2.84 -2.12
CA MET A 1 -33.83 -3.64 -1.26
C MET A 1 -33.52 -2.80 -0.02
N PRO A 2 -33.52 -3.36 1.19
CA PRO A 2 -33.10 -2.62 2.39
C PRO A 2 -31.62 -2.25 2.28
N ALA A 3 -31.23 -1.15 2.93
CA ALA A 3 -29.83 -0.76 3.01
C ALA A 3 -29.05 -1.80 3.83
N ILE A 4 -27.86 -2.15 3.36
CA ILE A 4 -26.92 -3.02 4.06
C ILE A 4 -26.22 -2.18 5.14
N SER A 5 -26.05 -2.72 6.35
CA SER A 5 -25.30 -2.05 7.40
C SER A 5 -23.80 -2.12 7.16
N ASP A 6 -23.01 -1.18 7.69
CA ASP A 6 -21.55 -1.23 7.60
C ASP A 6 -20.97 -2.52 8.20
N TYR A 7 -21.61 -3.06 9.25
CA TYR A 7 -21.22 -4.32 9.86
C TYR A 7 -21.38 -5.49 8.88
N ASP A 8 -22.57 -5.61 8.27
CA ASP A 8 -22.85 -6.69 7.32
C ASP A 8 -21.98 -6.56 6.07
N MET A 9 -21.77 -5.34 5.59
CA MET A 9 -20.90 -5.07 4.46
C MET A 9 -19.45 -5.50 4.74
N ASN A 10 -18.91 -5.14 5.92
CA ASN A 10 -17.57 -5.56 6.32
C ASN A 10 -17.47 -7.08 6.48
N ALA A 11 -18.50 -7.74 7.01
CA ALA A 11 -18.53 -9.20 7.14
C ALA A 11 -18.52 -9.89 5.78
N MET A 12 -19.29 -9.38 4.81
CA MET A 12 -19.28 -9.89 3.44
C MET A 12 -17.92 -9.70 2.78
N LEU A 13 -17.33 -8.50 2.86
CA LEU A 13 -16.01 -8.21 2.29
C LEU A 13 -14.90 -9.07 2.90
N ALA A 14 -14.97 -9.33 4.22
CA ALA A 14 -14.00 -10.18 4.89
C ALA A 14 -14.07 -11.63 4.41
N GLU A 15 -15.28 -12.16 4.21
CA GLU A 15 -15.47 -13.52 3.71
C GLU A 15 -15.01 -13.66 2.26
N GLU A 16 -15.35 -12.70 1.38
CA GLU A 16 -14.87 -12.70 0.00
C GLU A 16 -13.33 -12.65 -0.07
N SER A 17 -12.69 -11.78 0.73
CA SER A 17 -11.23 -11.71 0.83
C SER A 17 -10.61 -13.04 1.29
N ARG A 18 -11.25 -13.70 2.28
CA ARG A 18 -10.82 -15.01 2.79
C ARG A 18 -10.90 -16.10 1.74
N LEU A 19 -11.96 -16.12 0.93
CA LEU A 19 -12.15 -17.12 -0.13
C LEU A 19 -11.07 -17.03 -1.21
N HIS A 20 -10.58 -15.82 -1.52
CA HIS A 20 -9.66 -15.56 -2.62
C HIS A 20 -8.21 -15.26 -2.20
N THR A 21 -7.85 -15.51 -0.94
CA THR A 21 -6.53 -15.12 -0.37
C THR A 21 -5.33 -15.67 -1.15
N THR A 22 -5.46 -16.83 -1.81
CA THR A 22 -4.36 -17.49 -2.54
C THR A 22 -4.48 -17.42 -4.06
N GLU A 23 -5.45 -16.70 -4.59
CA GLU A 23 -5.71 -16.67 -6.03
C GLU A 23 -4.77 -15.73 -6.79
N PHE A 24 -4.20 -14.74 -6.10
CA PHE A 24 -3.38 -13.71 -6.72
C PHE A 24 -1.96 -13.73 -6.19
N ASN A 25 -1.00 -13.48 -7.08
CA ASN A 25 0.36 -13.20 -6.66
C ASN A 25 0.48 -11.75 -6.19
N THR A 26 0.24 -11.56 -4.89
CA THR A 26 0.30 -10.24 -4.24
C THR A 26 1.69 -9.61 -4.33
N ASN A 27 2.76 -10.41 -4.30
CA ASN A 27 4.13 -9.91 -4.41
C ASN A 27 4.40 -9.28 -5.78
N CYS A 28 3.97 -9.92 -6.88
CA CYS A 28 4.08 -9.33 -8.21
C CYS A 28 3.26 -8.03 -8.33
N ALA A 29 2.02 -8.03 -7.83
CA ALA A 29 1.19 -6.83 -7.84
C ALA A 29 1.82 -5.67 -7.04
N LEU A 30 2.40 -5.96 -5.86
CA LEU A 30 3.10 -4.98 -5.03
C LEU A 30 4.36 -4.44 -5.72
N TYR A 31 5.10 -5.26 -6.45
CA TYR A 31 6.28 -4.83 -7.19
C TYR A 31 5.92 -3.85 -8.33
N GLU A 32 4.84 -4.13 -9.06
CA GLU A 32 4.34 -3.21 -10.10
C GLU A 32 3.91 -1.86 -9.51
N LEU A 33 3.20 -1.89 -8.38
CA LEU A 33 2.82 -0.67 -7.64
C LEU A 33 4.05 0.09 -7.14
N TYR A 34 5.05 -0.61 -6.59
CA TYR A 34 6.31 0.00 -6.17
C TYR A 34 7.04 0.63 -7.34
N THR A 35 7.06 0.00 -8.52
CA THR A 35 7.68 0.57 -9.73
C THR A 35 7.06 1.93 -10.07
N TYR A 36 5.73 2.05 -9.98
CA TYR A 36 5.05 3.33 -10.16
C TYR A 36 5.41 4.34 -9.05
N ALA A 37 5.44 3.91 -7.79
CA ALA A 37 5.83 4.77 -6.67
C ALA A 37 7.26 5.28 -6.81
N GLY A 38 8.20 4.43 -7.22
CA GLY A 38 9.60 4.79 -7.48
C GLY A 38 9.74 5.84 -8.57
N LYS A 39 8.94 5.76 -9.65
CA LYS A 39 8.91 6.76 -10.72
C LYS A 39 8.56 8.17 -10.22
N TYR A 40 7.72 8.27 -9.19
CA TYR A 40 7.28 9.54 -8.61
C TYR A 40 7.79 9.75 -7.18
N ASN A 41 8.91 9.12 -6.82
CA ASN A 41 9.37 9.07 -5.44
C ASN A 41 9.56 10.47 -4.85
N GLU A 42 10.17 11.39 -5.59
CA GLU A 42 10.38 12.77 -5.14
C GLU A 42 9.05 13.48 -4.85
N GLN A 43 8.07 13.40 -5.76
CA GLN A 43 6.76 14.03 -5.55
C GLN A 43 6.00 13.41 -4.37
N LEU A 44 6.13 12.09 -4.18
CA LEU A 44 5.52 11.40 -3.05
C LEU A 44 6.15 11.83 -1.73
N ILE A 45 7.48 11.94 -1.65
CA ILE A 45 8.16 12.41 -0.43
C ILE A 45 7.71 13.83 -0.08
N VAL A 46 7.74 14.76 -1.03
CA VAL A 46 7.28 16.14 -0.81
C VAL A 46 5.83 16.16 -0.29
N THR A 47 4.92 15.41 -0.93
CA THR A 47 3.52 15.35 -0.51
C THR A 47 3.36 14.78 0.91
N LEU A 48 4.15 13.76 1.26
CA LEU A 48 4.12 13.15 2.59
C LEU A 48 4.74 14.05 3.66
N GLU A 49 5.67 14.92 3.28
CA GLU A 49 6.25 15.93 4.15
C GLU A 49 5.36 17.16 4.31
N GLU A 50 4.49 17.49 3.37
CA GLU A 50 3.57 18.64 3.52
C GLU A 50 2.34 18.32 4.38
N HIS A 51 1.93 17.05 4.44
CA HIS A 51 0.70 16.64 5.11
C HIS A 51 0.91 16.30 6.60
N GLU A 52 0.24 17.02 7.50
CA GLU A 52 0.42 16.93 8.96
C GLU A 52 0.24 15.49 9.52
N LEU A 53 -0.79 14.76 9.07
CA LEU A 53 -1.01 13.39 9.52
C LEU A 53 0.09 12.45 9.04
N SER A 54 0.60 12.68 7.83
CA SER A 54 1.66 11.88 7.22
C SER A 54 2.98 12.08 7.96
N GLN A 55 3.29 13.33 8.34
CA GLN A 55 4.43 13.65 9.20
C GLN A 55 4.31 12.97 10.57
N LYS A 56 3.16 13.08 11.25
CA LYS A 56 2.92 12.42 12.57
C LYS A 56 3.15 10.92 12.51
N GLN A 57 2.79 10.28 11.40
CA GLN A 57 2.96 8.85 11.18
C GLN A 57 4.32 8.46 10.57
N ARG A 58 5.18 9.45 10.29
CA ARG A 58 6.51 9.31 9.67
C ARG A 58 6.47 8.56 8.34
N LEU A 59 5.47 8.86 7.50
CA LEU A 59 5.22 8.10 6.27
C LEU A 59 6.32 8.27 5.22
N ALA A 60 6.88 9.48 5.04
CA ALA A 60 8.00 9.72 4.13
C ALA A 60 9.21 8.84 4.48
N TYR A 61 9.57 8.81 5.76
CA TYR A 61 10.64 7.95 6.27
C TYR A 61 10.39 6.45 6.03
N LYS A 62 9.15 5.97 6.22
CA LYS A 62 8.80 4.57 5.93
C LYS A 62 8.92 4.26 4.43
N LEU A 63 8.52 5.19 3.56
CA LEU A 63 8.66 5.04 2.11
C LEU A 63 10.15 4.95 1.70
N GLU A 64 11.01 5.80 2.28
CA GLU A 64 12.45 5.71 2.06
C GLU A 64 13.04 4.37 2.52
N GLN A 65 12.60 3.83 3.67
CA GLN A 65 13.04 2.50 4.11
C GLN A 65 12.67 1.42 3.09
N VAL A 66 11.43 1.44 2.58
CA VAL A 66 11.01 0.50 1.53
C VAL A 66 11.87 0.68 0.28
N HIS A 67 12.14 1.92 -0.13
CA HIS A 67 12.98 2.19 -1.29
C HIS A 67 14.39 1.62 -1.11
N ASN A 68 15.02 1.81 0.06
CA ASN A 68 16.36 1.29 0.35
C ASN A 68 16.41 -0.24 0.34
N ILE A 69 15.40 -0.92 0.88
CA ILE A 69 15.31 -2.38 0.87
C ILE A 69 15.19 -2.89 -0.58
N MET A 70 14.27 -2.31 -1.35
CA MET A 70 14.03 -2.72 -2.74
C MET A 70 15.24 -2.44 -3.64
N ALA A 71 15.98 -1.36 -3.40
CA ALA A 71 17.20 -1.04 -4.12
C ALA A 71 18.36 -1.99 -3.76
N ALA A 72 18.46 -2.42 -2.50
CA ALA A 72 19.46 -3.40 -2.07
C ALA A 72 19.22 -4.78 -2.69
N ASP A 73 17.96 -5.22 -2.81
CA ASP A 73 17.61 -6.50 -3.43
C ASP A 73 17.83 -6.50 -4.96
N ALA A 74 17.86 -5.33 -5.61
CA ALA A 74 18.06 -5.20 -7.06
C ALA A 74 19.54 -5.26 -7.49
N ASN A 75 20.50 -5.21 -6.57
CA ASN A 75 21.93 -5.22 -6.88
C ASN A 75 22.67 -6.27 -6.02
N PRO A 76 22.92 -7.48 -6.54
CA PRO A 76 23.53 -8.60 -5.78
C PRO A 76 25.00 -8.36 -5.38
#